data_AF-A0A4Y9J2S1-F1
#
_entry.id   AF-A0A4Y9J2S1-F1
#
_cell.length_a   1.000
_cell.length_b   1.000
_cell.length_c   1.000
_cell.angle_alpha   90.00
_cell.angle_beta   90.00
_cell.angle_gamma   90.00
#
_symmetry.space_group_name_H-M   'P 1'
#
loop_
_entity.id
_entity.type
_entity.pdbx_description
1 polymer ?
#
loop_
_entity_poly.entity_id
_entity_poly.type
_entity_poly.pdbx_seq_one_letter_code
_entity_poly.pdbx_strand_id
1 'polypeptide(L)'
;MKKIALFRKNGESAEFVDRFDNIEAASNAVREIVSEDEDATVFDFYTEEQEYTDICERVKSYADACHVLGISDNEAPEVIADGGLMRPDEIARRKLEVITEALNEGWKPDWNNTNEPKYYPWFHIEPGKGKDAEGKPDGAAAGLSFADTCSAASATYASVGSRLCFHERRTAAYAGDTFRDLYAQILVEKF
;
A
#
# COMPACT_ATOMS: atom_id res chain seq x y z
N MET A 1 11.63 6.78 -17.36
CA MET A 1 11.09 5.91 -18.44
C MET A 1 9.85 6.57 -19.00
N LYS A 2 9.59 6.45 -20.29
CA LYS A 2 8.39 7.04 -20.89
C LYS A 2 7.17 6.17 -20.60
N LYS A 3 6.08 6.80 -20.17
CA LYS A 3 4.77 6.18 -19.92
C LYS A 3 3.69 7.02 -20.60
N ILE A 4 2.54 6.40 -20.85
CA ILE A 4 1.34 7.07 -21.35
C ILE A 4 0.45 7.39 -20.15
N ALA A 5 0.35 8.66 -19.78
CA ALA A 5 -0.57 9.14 -18.76
C ALA A 5 -1.96 9.35 -19.38
N LEU A 6 -2.99 8.76 -18.77
CA LEU A 6 -4.39 8.89 -19.16
C LEU A 6 -5.08 9.92 -18.27
N PHE A 7 -5.84 10.81 -18.88
CA PHE A 7 -6.59 11.84 -18.18
C PHE A 7 -8.07 11.84 -18.62
N ARG A 8 -8.97 12.11 -17.67
CA ARG A 8 -10.40 12.36 -17.91
C ARG A 8 -10.66 13.86 -17.80
N LYS A 9 -11.31 14.43 -18.82
CA LYS A 9 -11.70 15.84 -18.85
C LYS A 9 -12.93 16.04 -17.97
N ASN A 10 -12.86 17.03 -17.09
CA ASN A 10 -13.94 17.48 -16.22
C ASN A 10 -14.15 18.98 -16.46
N GLY A 11 -14.75 19.33 -17.61
CA GLY A 11 -14.93 20.72 -18.02
C GLY A 11 -13.60 21.39 -18.44
N GLU A 12 -13.15 22.40 -17.70
CA GLU A 12 -11.88 23.10 -17.94
C GLU A 12 -10.67 22.43 -17.27
N SER A 13 -10.89 21.44 -16.41
CA SER A 13 -9.81 20.68 -15.76
C SER A 13 -9.73 19.25 -16.29
N ALA A 14 -8.62 18.59 -15.98
CA ALA A 14 -8.41 17.17 -16.27
C ALA A 14 -7.98 16.46 -15.00
N GLU A 15 -8.58 15.30 -14.75
CA GLU A 15 -8.25 14.41 -13.66
C GLU A 15 -7.33 13.30 -14.17
N PHE A 16 -6.25 13.04 -13.43
CA PHE A 16 -5.36 11.93 -13.72
C PHE A 16 -6.09 10.61 -13.44
N VAL A 17 -6.12 9.72 -14.42
CA VAL A 17 -6.76 8.41 -14.30
C VAL A 17 -5.72 7.36 -13.93
N ASP A 18 -4.75 7.11 -14.82
CA ASP A 18 -3.71 6.10 -14.60
C ASP A 18 -2.53 6.27 -15.59
N ARG A 19 -1.46 5.47 -15.43
CA ARG A 19 -0.28 5.39 -16.32
C ARG A 19 -0.14 4.01 -16.94
N PHE A 20 0.11 3.99 -18.24
CA PHE A 20 0.23 2.77 -19.03
C PHE A 20 1.58 2.68 -19.75
N ASP A 21 2.01 1.46 -20.05
CA ASP A 21 3.23 1.22 -20.84
C ASP A 21 3.08 1.61 -22.31
N ASN A 22 1.86 1.60 -22.84
CA ASN A 22 1.58 1.88 -24.24
C ASN A 22 0.14 2.37 -24.44
N ILE A 23 -0.13 2.91 -25.63
CA ILE A 23 -1.44 3.49 -26.00
C ILE A 23 -2.53 2.42 -26.07
N GLU A 24 -2.21 1.17 -26.41
CA GLU A 24 -3.19 0.08 -26.49
C GLU A 24 -3.77 -0.24 -25.10
N ALA A 25 -2.91 -0.35 -24.08
CA ALA A 25 -3.33 -0.54 -22.70
C ALA A 25 -4.20 0.63 -22.20
N ALA A 26 -3.79 1.88 -22.49
CA ALA A 26 -4.60 3.05 -22.14
C ALA A 26 -5.96 3.05 -22.84
N SER A 27 -6.01 2.63 -24.12
CA SER A 27 -7.26 2.54 -24.89
C SER A 27 -8.20 1.47 -24.34
N ASN A 28 -7.67 0.35 -23.86
CA ASN A 28 -8.46 -0.70 -23.22
C ASN A 28 -9.04 -0.23 -21.89
N ALA A 29 -8.27 0.49 -21.07
CA ALA A 29 -8.77 1.08 -19.83
C ALA A 29 -9.92 2.07 -20.10
N VAL A 30 -9.80 2.92 -21.12
CA VAL A 30 -10.91 3.81 -21.53
C VAL A 30 -12.16 3.03 -21.92
N ARG A 31 -12.01 1.91 -22.64
CA ARG A 31 -13.16 1.06 -23.03
C ARG A 31 -13.84 0.45 -21.82
N GLU A 32 -13.06 -0.02 -20.85
CA GLU A 32 -13.61 -0.57 -19.59
C GLU A 32 -14.36 0.52 -18.82
N ILE A 33 -13.76 1.70 -18.63
CA ILE A 33 -14.41 2.82 -17.94
C ILE A 33 -15.74 3.21 -18.63
N VAL A 34 -15.74 3.38 -19.95
CA VAL A 34 -16.95 3.74 -20.73
C VAL A 34 -17.99 2.62 -20.72
N SER A 35 -17.60 1.37 -20.49
CA SER A 35 -18.55 0.26 -20.39
C SER A 35 -19.23 0.17 -19.02
N GLU A 36 -18.60 0.72 -17.98
CA GLU A 36 -19.11 0.71 -16.60
C GLU A 36 -19.80 2.02 -16.21
N ASP A 37 -19.34 3.16 -16.74
CA ASP A 37 -19.87 4.50 -16.51
C ASP A 37 -20.65 4.99 -17.74
N GLU A 38 -21.99 4.92 -17.68
CA GLU A 38 -22.89 5.32 -18.79
C GLU A 38 -22.77 6.81 -19.16
N ASP A 39 -22.27 7.65 -18.24
CA ASP A 39 -22.07 9.08 -18.46
C ASP A 39 -20.69 9.39 -19.08
N ALA A 40 -19.78 8.42 -19.16
CA ALA A 40 -18.46 8.57 -19.76
C ALA A 40 -18.48 8.26 -21.26
N THR A 41 -17.80 9.09 -22.05
CA THR A 41 -17.55 8.83 -23.47
C THR A 41 -16.05 8.78 -23.75
N VAL A 42 -15.67 8.11 -24.84
CA VAL A 42 -14.26 8.04 -25.27
C VAL A 42 -13.64 9.44 -25.50
N PHE A 43 -14.45 10.45 -25.82
CA PHE A 43 -13.97 11.82 -26.08
C PHE A 43 -13.64 12.60 -24.81
N ASP A 44 -14.10 12.12 -23.66
CA ASP A 44 -13.78 12.69 -22.35
C ASP A 44 -12.35 12.33 -21.95
N PHE A 45 -11.69 11.41 -22.66
CA PHE A 45 -10.34 10.98 -22.34
C PHE A 45 -9.31 11.50 -23.33
N TYR A 46 -8.10 11.71 -22.83
CA TYR A 46 -6.93 11.94 -23.66
C TYR A 46 -5.68 11.37 -22.99
N THR A 47 -4.66 11.13 -23.79
CA THR A 47 -3.39 10.55 -23.33
C THR A 47 -2.23 11.48 -23.64
N GLU A 48 -1.26 11.54 -22.74
CA GLU A 48 0.00 12.26 -22.94
C GLU A 48 1.19 11.36 -22.63
N GLU A 49 2.24 11.45 -23.44
CA GLU A 49 3.50 10.79 -23.13
C GLU A 49 4.28 11.63 -22.11
N GLN A 50 4.66 11.01 -20.98
CA GLN A 50 5.35 11.68 -19.89
C GLN A 50 6.58 10.88 -19.46
N GLU A 51 7.64 11.60 -19.08
CA GLU A 51 8.74 10.98 -18.34
C GLU A 51 8.25 10.63 -16.94
N TYR A 52 8.44 9.36 -16.57
CA TYR A 52 8.02 8.81 -15.30
C TYR A 52 9.20 8.14 -14.60
N THR A 53 9.31 8.42 -13.31
CA THR A 53 10.23 7.73 -12.39
C THR A 53 9.39 6.78 -11.56
N ASP A 54 9.81 5.51 -11.50
CA ASP A 54 9.10 4.45 -10.80
C ASP A 54 8.82 4.83 -9.34
N ILE A 55 7.61 4.55 -8.87
CA ILE A 55 7.20 4.92 -7.51
C ILE A 55 8.09 4.27 -6.44
N CYS A 56 8.62 3.07 -6.68
CA CYS A 56 9.56 2.41 -5.78
C CYS A 56 10.93 3.10 -5.76
N GLU A 57 11.29 3.86 -6.79
CA GLU A 57 12.52 4.67 -6.78
C GLU A 57 12.34 5.99 -6.03
N ARG A 58 11.10 6.48 -5.98
CA ARG A 58 10.71 7.73 -5.31
C ARG A 58 10.45 7.52 -3.83
N VAL A 59 9.79 6.44 -3.44
CA VAL A 59 9.36 6.17 -2.05
C VAL A 59 10.29 5.15 -1.41
N LYS A 60 11.31 5.62 -0.68
CA LYS A 60 12.27 4.77 0.06
C LYS A 60 12.13 4.90 1.58
N SER A 61 11.43 5.94 2.02
CA SER A 61 11.18 6.25 3.41
C SER A 61 9.75 6.77 3.59
N TYR A 62 9.31 6.86 4.85
CA TYR A 62 8.03 7.50 5.18
C TYR A 62 8.00 8.98 4.75
N ALA A 63 9.11 9.71 4.90
CA ALA A 63 9.20 11.11 4.47
C ALA A 63 9.03 11.27 2.96
N ASP A 64 9.59 10.33 2.17
CA ASP A 64 9.38 10.33 0.73
C ASP A 64 7.91 10.10 0.36
N ALA A 65 7.23 9.20 1.07
CA ALA A 65 5.79 8.96 0.89
C ALA A 65 4.97 10.23 1.18
N CYS A 66 5.26 10.93 2.28
CA CYS A 66 4.63 12.21 2.59
C CYS A 66 4.85 13.24 1.48
N HIS A 67 6.09 13.37 0.98
CA HIS A 67 6.41 14.29 -0.11
C HIS A 67 5.66 13.95 -1.40
N VAL A 68 5.51 12.66 -1.73
CA VAL A 68 4.73 12.21 -2.89
C VAL A 68 3.25 12.57 -2.77
N LEU A 69 2.69 12.45 -1.56
CA LEU A 69 1.27 12.73 -1.29
C LEU A 69 0.98 14.19 -0.95
N GLY A 70 2.01 15.03 -0.79
CA GLY A 70 1.87 16.42 -0.36
C GLY A 70 1.44 16.58 1.10
N ILE A 71 1.68 15.57 1.94
CA ILE A 71 1.40 15.58 3.38
C ILE A 71 2.49 16.37 4.09
N SER A 72 2.12 17.27 5.00
CA SER A 72 3.09 18.09 5.73
C SER A 72 3.66 17.37 6.96
N ASP A 73 4.90 17.69 7.34
CA ASP A 73 5.62 17.01 8.44
C ASP A 73 4.91 17.09 9.81
N ASN A 74 4.07 18.10 10.02
CA ASN A 74 3.23 18.26 11.21
C ASN A 74 2.06 17.26 11.29
N GLU A 75 1.75 16.56 10.21
CA GLU A 75 0.73 15.50 10.15
C GLU A 75 1.34 14.10 10.41
N ALA A 76 2.64 14.03 10.72
CA ALA A 76 3.29 12.77 11.05
C ALA A 76 2.60 12.10 12.26
N PRO A 77 2.36 10.78 12.25
CA PRO A 77 1.74 10.05 13.33
C PRO A 77 2.39 10.30 14.70
N GLU A 78 3.71 10.52 14.74
CA GLU A 78 4.46 10.84 15.96
C GLU A 78 4.14 12.23 16.51
N VAL A 79 3.78 13.19 15.66
CA VAL A 79 3.40 14.55 16.04
C VAL A 79 1.93 14.59 16.48
N ILE A 80 1.06 13.82 15.81
CA ILE A 80 -0.36 13.66 16.15
C ILE A 80 -0.57 12.78 17.38
N ALA A 81 0.42 11.95 17.77
CA ALA A 81 0.44 11.18 19.01
C ALA A 81 0.60 12.10 20.24
N ASP A 82 -0.30 13.08 20.36
CA ASP A 82 -0.41 14.04 21.44
C ASP A 82 -0.51 13.27 22.79
N GLY A 83 0.53 13.42 23.61
CA GLY A 83 0.56 12.86 24.97
C GLY A 83 1.00 11.39 25.12
N GLY A 84 1.54 10.72 24.09
CA GLY A 84 2.07 9.36 24.23
C GLY A 84 1.02 8.25 24.39
N LEU A 85 -0.22 8.52 23.97
CA LEU A 85 -1.34 7.57 24.05
C LEU A 85 -1.31 6.47 22.97
N MET A 86 -0.51 6.66 21.91
CA MET A 86 -0.39 5.69 20.83
C MET A 86 0.73 4.70 21.09
N ARG A 87 0.44 3.42 20.91
CA ARG A 87 1.44 2.36 20.98
C ARG A 87 2.35 2.40 19.73
N PRO A 88 3.60 1.93 19.81
CA PRO A 88 4.52 1.91 18.67
C PRO A 88 3.96 1.21 17.43
N ASP A 89 3.18 0.13 17.59
CA ASP A 89 2.53 -0.58 16.49
C ASP A 89 1.49 0.28 15.76
N GLU A 90 0.76 1.14 16.48
CA GLU A 90 -0.24 2.03 15.87
C GLU A 90 0.44 3.12 15.03
N ILE A 91 1.57 3.64 15.51
CA ILE A 91 2.40 4.60 14.76
C ILE A 91 2.96 3.93 13.49
N ALA A 92 3.53 2.72 13.63
CA ALA A 92 4.06 1.96 12.51
C ALA A 92 2.98 1.65 11.46
N ARG A 93 1.78 1.29 11.91
CA ARG A 93 0.65 1.04 11.01
C ARG A 93 0.24 2.29 10.23
N ARG A 94 0.11 3.45 10.88
CA ARG A 94 -0.23 4.69 10.17
C ARG A 94 0.82 5.06 9.13
N LYS A 95 2.11 4.88 9.45
CA LYS A 95 3.18 5.08 8.46
C LYS A 95 3.03 4.16 7.25
N LEU A 96 2.74 2.89 7.49
CA LEU A 96 2.52 1.92 6.43
C LEU A 96 1.29 2.23 5.57
N GLU A 97 0.23 2.79 6.15
CA GLU A 97 -0.96 3.25 5.41
C GLU A 97 -0.58 4.37 4.41
N VAL A 98 0.16 5.39 4.87
CA VAL A 98 0.66 6.48 4.01
C VAL A 98 1.62 5.96 2.93
N ILE A 99 2.56 5.07 3.30
CA ILE A 99 3.48 4.45 2.35
C ILE A 99 2.71 3.65 1.30
N THR A 100 1.70 2.88 1.71
CA THR A 100 0.90 2.07 0.79
C THR A 100 0.10 2.95 -0.17
N GLU A 101 -0.50 4.04 0.33
CA GLU A 101 -1.21 4.99 -0.51
C GLU A 101 -0.27 5.65 -1.54
N ALA A 102 0.92 6.07 -1.12
CA ALA A 102 1.93 6.63 -2.02
C ALA A 102 2.37 5.61 -3.08
N LEU A 103 2.65 4.37 -2.68
CA LEU A 103 3.08 3.28 -3.58
C LEU A 103 1.99 2.83 -4.56
N ASN A 104 0.72 3.03 -4.22
CA ASN A 104 -0.40 2.66 -5.08
C ASN A 104 -0.77 3.75 -6.10
N GLU A 105 -0.20 4.95 -6.00
CA GLU A 105 -0.44 6.06 -6.93
C GLU A 105 -1.93 6.34 -7.22
N GLY A 106 -2.79 6.19 -6.21
CA GLY A 106 -4.24 6.40 -6.31
C GLY A 106 -5.07 5.12 -6.49
N TRP A 107 -4.45 3.98 -6.84
CA TRP A 107 -5.15 2.70 -6.87
C TRP A 107 -5.67 2.32 -5.47
N LYS A 108 -6.93 1.88 -5.43
CA LYS A 108 -7.58 1.36 -4.22
C LYS A 108 -8.25 0.03 -4.56
N PRO A 109 -8.09 -1.00 -3.71
CA PRO A 109 -8.68 -2.30 -3.96
C PRO A 109 -10.21 -2.22 -4.01
N ASP A 110 -10.81 -2.71 -5.09
CA ASP A 110 -12.26 -2.93 -5.14
C ASP A 110 -12.59 -4.29 -4.52
N TRP A 111 -13.13 -4.24 -3.31
CA TRP A 111 -13.51 -5.44 -2.55
C TRP A 111 -14.71 -6.19 -3.14
N ASN A 112 -15.48 -5.57 -4.03
CA ASN A 112 -16.57 -6.24 -4.75
C ASN A 112 -16.08 -6.95 -6.01
N ASN A 113 -14.91 -6.57 -6.54
CA ASN A 113 -14.32 -7.20 -7.71
C ASN A 113 -13.46 -8.41 -7.32
N THR A 114 -14.02 -9.61 -7.51
CA THR A 114 -13.35 -10.89 -7.25
C THR A 114 -12.31 -11.28 -8.30
N ASN A 115 -12.31 -10.61 -9.46
CA ASN A 115 -11.33 -10.83 -10.53
C ASN A 115 -10.12 -9.89 -10.42
N GLU A 116 -10.20 -8.83 -9.61
CA GLU A 116 -9.07 -7.92 -9.38
C GLU A 116 -8.08 -8.54 -8.37
N PRO A 117 -6.84 -8.86 -8.81
CA PRO A 117 -5.83 -9.38 -7.91
C PRO A 117 -5.38 -8.29 -6.93
N LYS A 118 -5.28 -8.65 -5.65
CA LYS A 118 -4.86 -7.77 -4.56
C LYS A 118 -3.64 -8.39 -3.89
N TYR A 119 -2.47 -7.80 -4.11
CA TYR A 119 -1.22 -8.34 -3.59
C TYR A 119 -0.92 -7.75 -2.23
N TYR A 120 -0.33 -8.54 -1.34
CA TYR A 120 0.17 -8.08 -0.05
C TYR A 120 1.55 -8.68 0.19
N PRO A 121 2.41 -8.03 0.99
CA PRO A 121 3.70 -8.58 1.31
C PRO A 121 3.53 -9.85 2.15
N TRP A 122 4.29 -10.89 1.80
CA TRP A 122 4.26 -12.17 2.52
C TRP A 122 5.54 -12.32 3.34
N PHE A 123 5.38 -12.64 4.62
CA PHE A 123 6.47 -12.78 5.57
C PHE A 123 6.52 -14.19 6.12
N HIS A 124 7.72 -14.77 6.18
CA HIS A 124 8.00 -15.98 6.93
C HIS A 124 8.76 -15.61 8.19
N ILE A 125 8.09 -15.70 9.34
CA ILE A 125 8.70 -15.45 10.65
C ILE A 125 9.30 -16.77 11.13
N GLU A 126 10.62 -16.82 11.28
CA GLU A 126 11.33 -17.99 11.79
C GLU A 126 11.37 -17.95 13.32
N PRO A 127 10.66 -18.85 14.03
CA PRO A 127 10.68 -18.88 15.49
C PRO A 127 12.09 -19.12 16.01
N GLY A 128 12.49 -18.42 17.08
CA GLY A 128 13.83 -18.53 17.65
C GLY A 128 14.95 -17.87 16.83
N LYS A 129 14.61 -17.20 15.72
CA LYS A 129 15.55 -16.50 14.84
C LYS A 129 15.12 -15.05 14.65
N GLY A 130 15.30 -14.30 15.73
CA GLY A 130 15.14 -12.86 15.84
C GLY A 130 15.70 -12.45 17.18
N LYS A 131 16.36 -11.30 17.27
CA LYS A 131 16.75 -10.72 18.55
C LYS A 131 15.65 -9.75 18.90
N ASP A 132 15.09 -9.81 20.11
CA ASP A 132 14.50 -8.61 20.69
C ASP A 132 15.64 -7.62 21.02
N ALA A 133 15.31 -6.35 21.30
CA ALA A 133 16.28 -5.34 21.72
C ALA A 133 17.12 -5.80 22.94
N GLU A 134 16.63 -6.77 23.72
CA GLU A 134 17.25 -7.36 24.90
C GLU A 134 18.05 -8.66 24.65
N GLY A 135 18.11 -9.15 23.41
CA GLY A 135 18.89 -10.33 23.00
C GLY A 135 18.34 -11.69 23.42
N LYS A 136 17.03 -11.81 23.70
CA LYS A 136 16.38 -13.05 24.14
C LYS A 136 16.12 -14.01 22.95
N PRO A 137 16.44 -15.31 23.10
CA PRO A 137 16.44 -16.27 22.00
C PRO A 137 15.08 -16.89 21.66
N ASP A 138 14.03 -16.63 22.45
CA ASP A 138 12.69 -17.15 22.18
C ASP A 138 11.99 -16.18 21.22
N GLY A 139 12.38 -16.27 19.95
CA GLY A 139 12.03 -15.36 18.87
C GLY A 139 10.54 -15.00 18.80
N ALA A 140 10.31 -13.77 18.37
CA ALA A 140 9.01 -13.14 18.41
C ALA A 140 7.98 -13.92 17.56
N ALA A 141 6.87 -14.33 18.18
CA ALA A 141 5.74 -14.95 17.49
C ALA A 141 4.86 -13.85 16.87
N ALA A 142 4.30 -14.08 15.68
CA ALA A 142 3.40 -13.11 15.05
C ALA A 142 2.20 -12.82 15.98
N GLY A 143 2.12 -11.60 16.52
CA GLY A 143 1.16 -11.15 17.52
C GLY A 143 -0.21 -10.81 16.95
N LEU A 144 -0.77 -11.64 16.07
CA LEU A 144 -2.15 -11.47 15.62
C LEU A 144 -3.09 -12.07 16.67
N SER A 145 -3.56 -11.23 17.61
CA SER A 145 -4.46 -11.64 18.69
C SER A 145 -5.79 -12.21 18.15
N PHE A 146 -6.15 -13.40 18.61
CA PHE A 146 -7.47 -14.01 18.43
C PHE A 146 -7.95 -14.55 19.78
N ALA A 147 -9.05 -14.00 20.28
CA ALA A 147 -9.59 -14.29 21.60
C ALA A 147 -10.72 -15.33 21.52
N ASP A 148 -10.42 -16.53 21.01
CA ASP A 148 -11.11 -17.78 21.37
C ASP A 148 -10.38 -18.95 20.68
N THR A 149 -9.75 -19.88 21.41
CA THR A 149 -9.72 -21.30 20.99
C THR A 149 -8.78 -22.15 21.84
N CYS A 150 -9.25 -23.36 22.13
CA CYS A 150 -8.59 -24.53 22.69
C CYS A 150 -7.43 -25.10 21.84
N SER A 151 -6.91 -24.37 20.86
CA SER A 151 -5.75 -24.72 20.02
C SER A 151 -4.86 -23.48 19.86
N ALA A 152 -3.55 -23.64 20.04
CA ALA A 152 -2.58 -22.55 20.11
C ALA A 152 -2.69 -21.53 18.93
N ALA A 153 -2.18 -20.31 19.17
CA ALA A 153 -2.17 -19.17 18.26
C ALA A 153 -1.66 -19.45 16.81
N SER A 154 -1.08 -20.61 16.54
CA SER A 154 -0.62 -21.08 15.23
C SER A 154 -1.72 -21.56 14.28
N ALA A 155 -2.98 -21.70 14.74
CA ALA A 155 -4.09 -22.25 13.94
C ALA A 155 -5.23 -21.24 13.66
N THR A 156 -4.96 -19.94 13.74
CA THR A 156 -5.98 -18.90 13.52
C THR A 156 -6.17 -18.62 12.02
N TYR A 157 -7.31 -19.01 11.45
CA TYR A 157 -7.73 -18.59 10.12
C TYR A 157 -8.30 -17.16 10.18
N ALA A 158 -7.45 -16.15 9.96
CA ALA A 158 -7.92 -14.80 9.64
C ALA A 158 -8.14 -14.70 8.13
N SER A 159 -9.40 -14.74 7.68
CA SER A 159 -9.76 -14.70 6.25
C SER A 159 -9.43 -13.35 5.58
N VAL A 160 -9.11 -12.32 6.36
CA VAL A 160 -8.84 -10.96 5.90
C VAL A 160 -7.77 -10.32 6.78
N GLY A 161 -6.54 -10.30 6.26
CA GLY A 161 -5.41 -9.55 6.81
C GLY A 161 -5.44 -8.07 6.42
N SER A 162 -4.59 -7.27 7.07
CA SER A 162 -4.55 -5.80 7.01
C SER A 162 -4.72 -5.20 5.62
N ARG A 163 -5.43 -4.07 5.52
CA ARG A 163 -5.87 -3.35 4.29
C ARG A 163 -4.72 -2.72 3.46
N LEU A 164 -3.50 -3.24 3.60
CA LEU A 164 -2.29 -2.78 2.93
C LEU A 164 -2.05 -3.63 1.68
N CYS A 165 -2.93 -3.49 0.70
CA CYS A 165 -2.82 -4.20 -0.57
C CYS A 165 -2.19 -3.31 -1.64
N PHE A 166 -1.62 -3.95 -2.65
CA PHE A 166 -0.97 -3.34 -3.79
C PHE A 166 -1.54 -3.90 -5.08
N HIS A 167 -1.58 -3.05 -6.11
CA HIS A 167 -2.03 -3.42 -7.45
C HIS A 167 -1.11 -4.47 -8.10
N GLU A 168 0.20 -4.37 -7.86
CA GLU A 168 1.19 -5.25 -8.44
C GLU A 168 1.94 -6.10 -7.41
N ARG A 169 2.24 -7.35 -7.79
CA ARG A 169 3.09 -8.25 -7.00
C ARG A 169 4.48 -7.65 -6.73
N ARG A 170 5.05 -6.94 -7.70
CA ARG A 170 6.36 -6.30 -7.58
C ARG A 170 6.35 -5.24 -6.48
N THR A 171 5.34 -4.37 -6.47
CA THR A 171 5.18 -3.32 -5.47
C THR A 171 4.94 -3.90 -4.08
N ALA A 172 4.14 -4.97 -3.96
CA ALA A 172 3.97 -5.69 -2.69
C ALA A 172 5.30 -6.27 -2.15
N ALA A 173 6.11 -6.90 -3.02
CA ALA A 173 7.42 -7.40 -2.62
C ALA A 173 8.37 -6.26 -2.19
N TYR A 174 8.43 -5.19 -2.99
CA TYR A 174 9.21 -3.99 -2.68
C TYR A 174 8.81 -3.39 -1.32
N ALA A 175 7.51 -3.25 -1.05
CA ALA A 175 7.02 -2.70 0.21
C ALA A 175 7.45 -3.56 1.41
N GLY A 176 7.33 -4.88 1.30
CA GLY A 176 7.74 -5.81 2.35
C GLY A 176 9.24 -5.81 2.63
N ASP A 177 10.06 -5.64 1.59
CA ASP A 177 11.51 -5.61 1.73
C ASP A 177 12.03 -4.27 2.25
N THR A 178 11.54 -3.16 1.69
CA THR A 178 12.02 -1.81 2.02
C THR A 178 11.54 -1.35 3.40
N PHE A 179 10.29 -1.66 3.76
CA PHE A 179 9.67 -1.21 5.02
C PHE A 179 9.52 -2.34 6.03
N ARG A 180 10.40 -3.34 5.95
CA ARG A 180 10.36 -4.55 6.78
C ARG A 180 10.26 -4.25 8.26
N ASP A 181 11.00 -3.25 8.75
CA ASP A 181 11.01 -2.89 10.17
C ASP A 181 9.66 -2.33 10.65
N LEU A 182 8.95 -1.59 9.79
CA LEU A 182 7.58 -1.14 10.09
C LEU A 182 6.61 -2.31 10.11
N TYR A 183 6.73 -3.23 9.14
CA TYR A 183 5.93 -4.47 9.13
C TYR A 183 6.20 -5.34 10.36
N ALA A 184 7.46 -5.46 10.76
CA ALA A 184 7.86 -6.18 11.96
C ALA A 184 7.23 -5.59 13.23
N GLN A 185 7.21 -4.26 13.37
CA GLN A 185 6.58 -3.59 14.52
C GLN A 185 5.09 -3.91 14.65
N ILE A 186 4.35 -4.00 13.53
CA ILE A 186 2.91 -4.32 13.56
C ILE A 186 2.61 -5.82 13.64
N LEU A 187 3.54 -6.67 13.20
CA LEU A 187 3.32 -8.12 13.13
C LEU A 187 3.81 -8.86 14.36
N VAL A 188 4.83 -8.36 15.06
CA VAL A 188 5.54 -9.17 16.06
C VAL A 188 5.67 -8.51 17.44
N GLU A 189 5.17 -7.27 17.61
CA GLU A 189 5.04 -6.45 18.85
C GLU A 189 6.35 -6.21 19.65
N LYS A 190 7.40 -7.03 19.50
CA LYS A 190 8.72 -6.90 20.12
C LYS A 190 9.83 -7.36 19.18
N PHE A 191 10.72 -6.44 18.85
CA PHE A 191 11.97 -6.63 18.12
C PHE A 191 13.12 -6.01 18.92
#